data_AF-A0A539E8Q9-F1
#
_entry.id   AF-A0A539E8Q9-F1
#
_cell.length_a   1.000
_cell.length_b   1.000
_cell.length_c   1.000
_cell.angle_alpha   90.00
_cell.angle_beta   90.00
_cell.angle_gamma   90.00
#
_symmetry.space_group_name_H-M   'P 1'
#
loop_
_entity.id
_entity.type
_entity.pdbx_description
1 polymer ?
#
loop_
_entity_poly.entity_id
_entity_poly.type
_entity_poly.pdbx_seq_one_letter_code
_entity_poly.pdbx_strand_id
1 'polypeptide(L)'
;MELIDSARGDESAGISAGAGLHGRLVGPDVTRALALIGVVVMNYHGYLNGGAAAAEPGDGFAARLFDPWTGVLSTRFAATFMLVAGVGVTLLTDRSRRSGDRTAVAADRWRLVRRGAVLYGGGFVLDWIWPGTILFFYGAMFVVAGIIFTLRTRWIATIGVASAVGAALVNWWAVLRTDDGRYPAWLLSPSTLDTRSPRGLLFDTFVNGTHPLLPWLAFLCAGIVLGRRIRDLRLVPTAACGAGVVAVTYALSHFLTNGHAGDTVRVAVLSTSPFDRARRCSCCAWRRASPSRDRTPRR
;
A
#
# COMPACT_ATOMS: atom_id res chain seq x y z
N MET A 1 36.54 -40.47 36.38
CA MET A 1 35.24 -40.36 35.68
C MET A 1 34.37 -39.25 36.28
N GLU A 2 34.99 -38.19 36.83
CA GLU A 2 34.29 -37.07 37.50
C GLU A 2 34.55 -35.72 36.81
N LEU A 3 35.57 -35.64 35.94
CA LEU A 3 35.96 -34.44 35.19
C LEU A 3 35.16 -34.21 33.90
N ILE A 4 34.34 -35.18 33.47
CA ILE A 4 33.52 -35.06 32.25
C ILE A 4 32.10 -34.53 32.57
N ASP A 5 31.61 -34.72 33.80
CA ASP A 5 30.28 -34.23 34.18
C ASP A 5 30.25 -32.73 34.51
N SER A 6 31.37 -32.15 34.96
CA SER A 6 31.45 -30.71 35.24
C SER A 6 31.38 -29.86 33.97
N ALA A 7 31.77 -30.39 32.80
CA ALA A 7 31.70 -29.66 31.52
C ALA A 7 30.28 -29.64 30.92
N ARG A 8 29.44 -30.66 31.21
CA ARG A 8 28.03 -30.70 30.78
C ARG A 8 27.11 -29.76 31.57
N GLY A 9 27.49 -29.42 32.80
CA GLY A 9 26.77 -28.45 33.63
C GLY A 9 26.84 -27.02 33.09
N ASP A 10 28.00 -26.61 32.55
CA ASP A 10 28.19 -25.26 32.01
C ASP A 10 27.57 -25.07 30.62
N GLU A 11 27.55 -26.10 29.75
CA GLU A 11 26.88 -26.02 28.45
C GLU A 11 25.34 -25.91 28.59
N SER A 12 24.75 -26.55 29.59
CA SER A 12 23.30 -26.46 29.85
C SER A 12 22.88 -25.15 30.52
N ALA A 13 23.78 -24.51 31.29
CA ALA A 13 23.61 -23.14 31.77
C ALA A 13 23.77 -22.10 30.65
N GLY A 14 24.68 -22.34 29.69
CA GLY A 14 24.91 -21.46 28.52
C GLY A 14 23.75 -21.44 27.51
N ILE A 15 23.04 -22.56 27.32
CA ILE A 15 21.86 -22.61 26.42
C ILE A 15 20.64 -21.93 27.05
N SER A 16 20.57 -21.88 28.38
CA SER A 16 19.46 -21.24 29.11
C SER A 16 19.61 -19.72 29.24
N ALA A 17 20.81 -19.16 28.99
CA ALA A 17 21.07 -17.72 29.01
C ALA A 17 20.65 -16.98 27.73
N GLY A 18 20.12 -17.68 26.71
CA GLY A 18 19.56 -17.10 25.49
C GLY A 18 18.03 -16.91 25.50
N ALA A 19 17.33 -17.35 26.55
CA ALA A 19 15.87 -17.32 26.64
C ALA A 19 15.32 -16.02 27.27
N GLY A 20 16.02 -14.91 27.06
CA GLY A 20 15.76 -13.63 27.72
C GLY A 20 15.47 -12.48 26.75
N LEU A 21 14.56 -12.64 25.78
CA LEU A 21 13.95 -11.53 25.03
C LEU A 21 12.65 -12.05 24.43
N HIS A 22 11.51 -11.41 24.69
CA HIS A 22 10.23 -11.72 24.04
C HIS A 22 10.45 -11.85 22.52
N GLY A 23 10.35 -13.08 22.01
CA GLY A 23 10.89 -13.48 20.70
C GLY A 23 10.47 -12.56 19.56
N ARG A 24 11.47 -12.05 18.84
CA ARG A 24 11.26 -11.25 17.62
C ARG A 24 10.57 -12.12 16.58
N LEU A 25 9.45 -11.64 16.03
CA LEU A 25 8.68 -12.37 15.03
C LEU A 25 9.35 -12.24 13.66
N VAL A 26 10.01 -13.32 13.20
CA VAL A 26 10.75 -13.35 11.92
C VAL A 26 9.83 -13.19 10.71
N GLY A 27 8.64 -13.78 10.73
CA GLY A 27 7.69 -13.76 9.61
C GLY A 27 7.39 -12.35 9.08
N PRO A 28 6.89 -11.42 9.91
CA PRO A 28 6.64 -10.03 9.50
C PRO A 28 7.86 -9.28 8.99
N ASP A 29 9.08 -9.64 9.41
CA ASP A 29 10.31 -9.01 8.90
C ASP A 29 10.65 -9.52 7.50
N VAL A 30 10.57 -10.83 7.27
CA VAL A 30 10.79 -11.45 5.95
C VAL A 30 9.73 -10.98 4.94
N THR A 31 8.45 -10.97 5.31
CA THR A 31 7.38 -10.48 4.42
C THR A 31 7.59 -9.02 4.07
N ARG A 32 8.08 -8.19 5.00
CA ARG A 32 8.40 -6.78 4.73
C ARG A 32 9.53 -6.64 3.72
N ALA A 33 10.59 -7.43 3.87
CA ALA A 33 11.73 -7.41 2.96
C ALA A 33 11.31 -7.81 1.55
N LEU A 34 10.57 -8.93 1.41
CA LEU A 34 10.06 -9.40 0.12
C LEU A 34 9.11 -8.37 -0.53
N ALA A 35 8.21 -7.79 0.26
CA ALA A 35 7.29 -6.77 -0.24
C ALA A 35 8.04 -5.52 -0.73
N LEU A 36 9.06 -5.08 -0.01
CA LEU A 36 9.88 -3.92 -0.40
C LEU A 36 10.69 -4.20 -1.66
N ILE A 37 11.31 -5.39 -1.78
CA ILE A 37 12.00 -5.80 -3.01
C ILE A 37 11.03 -5.77 -4.19
N GLY A 38 9.83 -6.33 -4.04
CA GLY A 38 8.82 -6.31 -5.09
C GLY A 38 8.37 -4.89 -5.47
N VAL A 39 8.21 -3.98 -4.50
CA VAL A 39 7.92 -2.57 -4.77
C VAL A 39 9.03 -1.92 -5.60
N VAL A 40 10.29 -2.13 -5.21
CA VAL A 40 11.44 -1.59 -5.94
C VAL A 40 11.48 -2.15 -7.37
N VAL A 41 11.38 -3.47 -7.53
CA VAL A 41 11.42 -4.14 -8.85
C VAL A 41 10.30 -3.64 -9.74
N MET A 42 9.05 -3.61 -9.27
CA MET A 42 7.90 -3.18 -10.09
C MET A 42 7.98 -1.69 -10.45
N ASN A 43 8.49 -0.85 -9.55
CA ASN A 43 8.64 0.58 -9.80
C ASN A 43 9.78 0.87 -10.80
N TYR A 44 10.94 0.23 -10.64
CA TYR A 44 12.03 0.29 -11.61
C TYR A 44 11.59 -0.24 -12.98
N HIS A 45 10.87 -1.36 -13.00
CA HIS A 45 10.35 -1.94 -14.24
C HIS A 45 9.42 -0.94 -14.96
N GLY A 46 8.46 -0.35 -14.25
CA GLY A 46 7.55 0.63 -14.83
C GLY A 46 8.24 1.92 -15.30
N TYR A 47 9.28 2.37 -14.58
CA TYR A 47 10.01 3.59 -14.92
C TYR A 47 10.97 3.40 -16.10
N LEU A 48 11.77 2.33 -16.10
CA LEU A 48 12.82 2.09 -17.09
C LEU A 48 12.27 1.59 -18.43
N ASN A 49 11.24 0.74 -18.40
CA ASN A 49 10.64 0.21 -19.63
C ASN A 49 9.53 1.11 -20.19
N GLY A 50 9.14 2.18 -19.47
CA GLY A 50 8.30 3.26 -19.98
C GLY A 50 7.07 2.78 -20.78
N GLY A 51 6.97 3.22 -22.04
CA GLY A 51 5.86 2.86 -22.94
C GLY A 51 5.92 1.41 -23.46
N ALA A 52 7.09 0.77 -23.44
CA ALA A 52 7.23 -0.64 -23.81
C ALA A 52 6.66 -1.59 -22.74
N ALA A 53 6.61 -1.15 -21.48
CA ALA A 53 5.86 -1.83 -20.41
C ALA A 53 4.34 -1.60 -20.48
N ALA A 54 3.87 -0.61 -21.24
CA ALA A 54 2.44 -0.38 -21.48
C ALA A 54 1.95 -1.02 -22.80
N ALA A 55 2.86 -1.58 -23.60
CA ALA A 55 2.53 -2.44 -24.73
C ALA A 55 1.88 -3.73 -24.22
N GLU A 56 1.15 -4.44 -25.09
CA GLU A 56 0.52 -5.70 -24.68
C GLU A 56 1.54 -6.62 -24.00
N PRO A 57 1.20 -7.23 -22.85
CA PRO A 57 2.12 -8.12 -22.16
C PRO A 57 2.59 -9.16 -23.15
N GLY A 58 3.91 -9.31 -23.32
CA GLY A 58 4.44 -10.39 -24.15
C GLY A 58 3.84 -11.73 -23.73
N ASP A 59 3.70 -12.68 -24.67
CA ASP A 59 2.93 -13.92 -24.46
C ASP A 59 3.41 -14.82 -23.30
N GLY A 60 4.58 -14.51 -22.73
CA GLY A 60 5.18 -15.23 -21.62
C GLY A 60 4.44 -15.05 -20.28
N PHE A 61 4.35 -16.14 -19.53
CA PHE A 61 3.78 -16.14 -18.17
C PHE A 61 4.41 -15.10 -17.25
N ALA A 62 5.74 -14.97 -17.26
CA ALA A 62 6.46 -13.99 -16.44
C ALA A 62 6.12 -12.54 -16.81
N ALA A 63 5.94 -12.25 -18.11
CA ALA A 63 5.54 -10.92 -18.57
C ALA A 63 4.15 -10.56 -18.04
N ARG A 64 3.15 -11.44 -18.16
CA ARG A 64 1.81 -11.23 -17.58
C ARG A 64 1.80 -11.14 -16.05
N LEU A 65 2.72 -11.82 -15.38
CA LEU A 65 2.79 -11.82 -13.91
C LEU A 65 3.41 -10.53 -13.37
N PHE A 66 4.51 -10.08 -13.97
CA PHE A 66 5.35 -8.94 -13.53
C PHE A 66 5.14 -7.65 -14.33
N ASP A 67 4.12 -7.61 -15.19
CA ASP A 67 3.74 -6.37 -15.85
C ASP A 67 3.35 -5.29 -14.80
N PRO A 68 3.99 -4.11 -14.81
CA PRO A 68 3.79 -3.09 -13.78
C PRO A 68 2.39 -2.50 -13.73
N TRP A 69 1.63 -2.56 -14.82
CA TRP A 69 0.40 -1.79 -15.03
C TRP A 69 -0.86 -2.66 -15.11
N THR A 70 -0.73 -3.84 -15.71
CA THR A 70 -1.83 -4.79 -15.96
C THR A 70 -1.56 -6.14 -15.32
N GLY A 71 -0.31 -6.37 -14.91
CA GLY A 71 0.11 -7.65 -14.40
C GLY A 71 -0.55 -8.03 -13.09
N VAL A 72 -0.64 -9.33 -12.85
CA VAL A 72 -1.27 -9.88 -11.66
C VAL A 72 -0.59 -9.36 -10.40
N LEU A 73 0.73 -9.19 -10.36
CA LEU A 73 1.43 -8.67 -9.18
C LEU A 73 1.49 -7.14 -9.10
N SER A 74 0.93 -6.42 -10.09
CA SER A 74 0.87 -4.95 -10.07
C SER A 74 0.20 -4.46 -8.79
N THR A 75 0.83 -3.52 -8.09
CA THR A 75 0.39 -2.95 -6.79
C THR A 75 0.25 -3.92 -5.61
N ARG A 76 0.31 -5.25 -5.81
CA ARG A 76 0.14 -6.26 -4.74
C ARG A 76 1.31 -6.29 -3.76
N PHE A 77 2.53 -6.07 -4.25
CA PHE A 77 3.71 -5.91 -3.39
C PHE A 77 3.58 -4.70 -2.47
N ALA A 78 3.11 -3.57 -3.02
CA ALA A 78 2.85 -2.38 -2.23
C ALA A 78 1.73 -2.64 -1.21
N ALA A 79 0.64 -3.31 -1.59
CA ALA A 79 -0.48 -3.60 -0.68
C ALA A 79 -0.02 -4.49 0.50
N THR A 80 0.79 -5.51 0.18
CA THR A 80 1.45 -6.37 1.17
C THR A 80 2.37 -5.56 2.07
N PHE A 81 3.18 -4.66 1.50
CA PHE A 81 4.05 -3.77 2.25
C PHE A 81 3.27 -2.91 3.25
N MET A 82 2.15 -2.32 2.81
CA MET A 82 1.29 -1.49 3.66
C MET A 82 0.61 -2.29 4.78
N LEU A 83 0.15 -3.51 4.48
CA LEU A 83 -0.40 -4.42 5.48
C LEU A 83 0.65 -4.80 6.53
N VAL A 84 1.85 -5.17 6.10
CA VAL A 84 2.95 -5.52 7.01
C VAL A 84 3.43 -4.30 7.79
N ALA A 85 3.35 -3.09 7.22
CA ALA A 85 3.61 -1.87 7.96
C ALA A 85 2.62 -1.68 9.11
N GLY A 86 1.33 -1.96 8.91
CA GLY A 86 0.33 -1.95 9.98
C GLY A 86 0.61 -2.97 11.09
N VAL A 87 1.08 -4.17 10.72
CA VAL A 87 1.58 -5.17 11.67
C VAL A 87 2.77 -4.62 12.45
N GLY A 88 3.75 -4.02 11.76
CA GLY A 88 4.94 -3.42 12.35
C GLY A 88 4.63 -2.28 13.33
N VAL A 89 3.69 -1.39 12.99
CA VAL A 89 3.18 -0.33 13.88
C VAL A 89 2.60 -0.95 15.16
N THR A 90 1.84 -2.03 15.01
CA THR A 90 1.22 -2.67 16.17
C THR A 90 2.25 -3.30 17.09
N LEU A 91 3.24 -4.00 16.53
CA LEU A 91 4.32 -4.60 17.32
C LEU A 91 5.18 -3.54 18.01
N LEU A 92 5.47 -2.43 17.31
CA LEU A 92 6.22 -1.29 17.86
C LEU A 92 5.50 -0.66 19.06
N THR A 93 4.18 -0.49 18.96
CA THR A 93 3.35 0.24 19.94
C THR A 93 2.64 -0.68 20.95
N ASP A 94 2.90 -1.99 20.91
CA ASP A 94 2.17 -2.98 21.69
C ASP A 94 2.31 -2.73 23.20
N ARG A 95 3.53 -2.37 23.63
CA ARG A 95 3.85 -2.09 25.04
C ARG A 95 3.08 -0.88 25.55
N SER A 96 3.19 0.28 24.88
CA SER A 96 2.52 1.53 25.29
C SER A 96 1.00 1.41 25.23
N ARG A 97 0.47 0.72 24.21
CA ARG A 97 -0.97 0.48 24.06
C ARG A 97 -1.55 -0.41 25.15
N ARG A 98 -0.81 -1.42 25.62
CA ARG A 98 -1.26 -2.33 26.70
C ARG A 98 -1.09 -1.72 28.09
N SER A 99 -0.02 -0.97 28.32
CA SER A 99 0.19 -0.31 29.62
C SER A 99 -0.80 0.84 29.84
N GLY A 100 -1.27 1.49 28.77
CA GLY A 100 -2.14 2.67 28.87
C GLY A 100 -1.41 3.93 29.37
N ASP A 101 -0.08 3.85 29.54
CA ASP A 101 0.75 4.97 29.96
C ASP A 101 0.75 6.07 28.89
N ARG A 102 0.23 7.23 29.27
CA ARG A 102 0.10 8.40 28.39
C ARG A 102 1.44 8.89 27.88
N THR A 103 2.50 8.78 28.67
CA THR A 103 3.84 9.24 28.29
C THR A 103 4.46 8.32 27.25
N ALA A 104 4.40 7.00 27.45
CA ALA A 104 4.82 6.01 26.47
C ALA A 104 4.01 6.11 25.17
N VAL A 105 2.69 6.30 25.26
CA VAL A 105 1.84 6.50 24.08
C VAL A 105 2.24 7.77 23.31
N ALA A 106 2.47 8.88 24.01
CA ALA A 106 2.91 10.13 23.37
C ALA A 106 4.28 9.96 22.68
N ALA A 107 5.21 9.26 23.31
CA ALA A 107 6.53 8.97 22.73
C ALA A 107 6.42 8.14 21.44
N ASP A 108 5.58 7.09 21.44
CA ASP A 108 5.34 6.26 20.26
C ASP A 108 4.60 7.02 19.15
N ARG A 109 3.63 7.87 19.50
CA ARG A 109 2.97 8.80 18.56
C ARG A 109 3.99 9.68 17.87
N TRP A 110 4.85 10.32 18.66
CA TRP A 110 5.86 11.22 18.12
C TRP A 110 6.89 10.49 17.26
N ARG A 111 7.27 9.26 17.65
CA ARG A 111 8.14 8.41 16.85
C ARG A 111 7.55 8.09 15.47
N LEU A 112 6.26 7.78 15.40
CA LEU A 112 5.55 7.52 14.15
C LEU A 112 5.42 8.79 13.32
N VAL A 113 5.00 9.90 13.92
CA VAL A 113 4.86 11.20 13.22
C VAL A 113 6.19 11.69 12.68
N ARG A 114 7.29 11.61 13.45
CA ARG A 114 8.63 12.04 12.99
C ARG A 114 9.10 11.20 11.81
N ARG A 115 8.95 9.87 11.88
CA ARG A 115 9.28 8.97 10.76
C ARG A 115 8.42 9.29 9.54
N GLY A 116 7.13 9.48 9.75
CA GLY A 116 6.18 9.84 8.71
C GLY A 116 6.54 11.17 8.03
N ALA A 117 6.88 12.20 8.80
CA ALA A 117 7.26 13.52 8.29
C ALA A 117 8.55 13.47 7.47
N VAL A 118 9.57 12.74 7.92
CA VAL A 118 10.81 12.54 7.16
C VAL A 118 10.54 11.83 5.83
N LEU A 119 9.75 10.74 5.86
CA LEU A 119 9.41 9.99 4.66
C LEU A 119 8.50 10.77 3.71
N TYR A 120 7.56 11.55 4.24
CA TYR A 120 6.65 12.36 3.46
C TYR A 120 7.38 13.51 2.79
N GLY A 121 8.20 14.27 3.53
CA GLY A 121 9.00 15.36 2.98
C GLY A 121 10.06 14.87 1.99
N GLY A 122 10.83 13.84 2.38
CA GLY A 122 11.84 13.25 1.49
C GLY A 122 11.22 12.58 0.26
N GLY A 123 10.08 11.91 0.43
CA GLY A 123 9.30 11.32 -0.66
C GLY A 123 8.72 12.38 -1.59
N PHE A 124 8.24 13.51 -1.05
CA PHE A 124 7.78 14.64 -1.86
C PHE A 124 8.90 15.19 -2.73
N VAL A 125 10.10 15.42 -2.17
CA VAL A 125 11.27 15.86 -2.93
C VAL A 125 11.67 14.82 -3.99
N LEU A 126 11.67 13.54 -3.63
CA LEU A 126 11.98 12.45 -4.56
C LEU A 126 10.99 12.39 -5.72
N ASP A 127 9.71 12.69 -5.49
CA ASP A 127 8.67 12.67 -6.53
C ASP A 127 8.93 13.70 -7.66
N TRP A 128 9.73 14.74 -7.42
CA TRP A 128 10.18 15.67 -8.47
C TRP A 128 11.13 15.01 -9.49
N ILE A 129 11.92 14.04 -9.03
CA ILE A 129 12.94 13.36 -9.84
C ILE A 129 12.40 12.03 -10.36
N TRP A 130 11.63 11.34 -9.52
CA TRP A 130 11.10 10.01 -9.77
C TRP A 130 9.61 9.97 -9.41
N PRO A 131 8.72 10.36 -10.34
CA PRO A 131 7.29 10.34 -10.12
C PRO A 131 6.78 8.93 -9.77
N GLY A 132 5.90 8.86 -8.78
CA GLY A 132 5.25 7.62 -8.39
C GLY A 132 5.94 6.85 -7.27
N THR A 133 6.80 7.53 -6.50
CA THR A 133 7.41 6.97 -5.29
C THR A 133 6.36 6.61 -4.23
N ILE A 134 6.50 5.43 -3.63
CA ILE A 134 5.65 5.01 -2.51
C ILE A 134 5.96 5.79 -1.22
N LEU A 135 7.15 6.40 -1.12
CA LEU A 135 7.68 6.97 0.12
C LEU A 135 6.84 8.13 0.63
N PHE A 136 6.36 8.96 -0.29
CA PHE A 136 5.46 10.07 -0.03
C PHE A 136 4.18 9.60 0.69
N PHE A 137 3.45 8.67 0.08
CA PHE A 137 2.22 8.09 0.65
C PHE A 137 2.49 7.33 1.95
N TYR A 138 3.58 6.59 2.00
CA TYR A 138 3.97 5.82 3.17
C TYR A 138 4.26 6.72 4.39
N GLY A 139 4.86 7.88 4.16
CA GLY A 139 5.06 8.89 5.19
C GLY A 139 3.74 9.40 5.78
N ALA A 140 2.76 9.73 4.94
CA ALA A 140 1.43 10.14 5.39
C ALA A 140 0.73 9.04 6.18
N MET A 141 0.86 7.78 5.76
CA MET A 141 0.30 6.63 6.45
C MET A 141 0.89 6.41 7.86
N PHE A 142 2.18 6.71 8.07
CA PHE A 142 2.78 6.70 9.40
C PHE A 142 2.21 7.80 10.32
N VAL A 143 1.94 8.99 9.79
CA VAL A 143 1.28 10.05 10.55
C VAL A 143 -0.12 9.61 10.96
N VAL A 144 -0.91 9.06 10.04
CA VAL A 144 -2.23 8.49 10.34
C VAL A 144 -2.15 7.37 11.36
N ALA A 145 -1.18 6.46 11.22
CA ALA A 145 -0.94 5.38 12.18
C ALA A 145 -0.71 5.93 13.60
N GLY A 146 0.07 7.00 13.75
CA GLY A 146 0.28 7.71 15.01
C GLY A 146 -1.03 8.20 15.65
N ILE A 147 -1.98 8.66 14.85
CA ILE A 147 -3.28 9.15 15.33
C ILE A 147 -4.18 7.97 15.76
N ILE A 148 -4.22 6.89 14.99
CA ILE A 148 -5.23 5.83 15.15
C ILE A 148 -4.78 4.62 15.99
N PHE A 149 -3.48 4.39 16.22
CA PHE A 149 -3.01 3.11 16.79
C PHE A 149 -3.54 2.80 18.20
N THR A 150 -3.96 3.82 18.95
CA THR A 150 -4.55 3.66 20.29
C THR A 150 -6.04 3.31 20.27
N LEU A 151 -6.71 3.46 19.11
CA LEU A 151 -8.15 3.19 19.01
C LEU A 151 -8.46 1.70 19.22
N ARG A 152 -9.69 1.42 19.68
CA ARG A 152 -10.18 0.03 19.79
C ARG A 152 -10.20 -0.64 18.41
N THR A 153 -9.98 -1.95 18.36
CA THR A 153 -9.85 -2.71 17.10
C THR A 153 -11.05 -2.53 16.18
N ARG A 154 -12.27 -2.45 16.75
CA ARG A 154 -13.49 -2.17 15.99
C ARG A 154 -13.44 -0.85 15.22
N TRP A 155 -12.93 0.22 15.83
CA TRP A 155 -12.84 1.53 15.19
C TRP A 155 -11.79 1.55 14.07
N ILE A 156 -10.66 0.86 14.27
CA ILE A 156 -9.65 0.73 13.22
C ILE A 156 -10.20 -0.07 12.03
N ALA A 157 -10.93 -1.16 12.30
CA ALA A 157 -11.61 -1.91 11.25
C ALA A 157 -12.67 -1.05 10.52
N THR A 158 -13.48 -0.29 11.25
CA THR A 158 -14.47 0.64 10.68
C THR A 158 -13.80 1.71 9.82
N ILE A 159 -12.69 2.32 10.27
CA ILE A 159 -11.93 3.30 9.48
C ILE A 159 -11.39 2.65 8.20
N GLY A 160 -10.82 1.45 8.28
CA GLY A 160 -10.35 0.71 7.11
C GLY A 160 -11.46 0.45 6.10
N VAL A 161 -12.59 -0.10 6.55
CA VAL A 161 -13.77 -0.37 5.70
C VAL A 161 -14.33 0.92 5.11
N ALA A 162 -14.52 1.96 5.93
CA ALA A 162 -15.01 3.26 5.48
C ALA A 162 -14.07 3.90 4.45
N SER A 163 -12.75 3.73 4.59
CA SER A 163 -11.78 4.25 3.63
C SER A 163 -11.86 3.52 2.28
N ALA A 164 -12.01 2.20 2.28
CA ALA A 164 -12.18 1.40 1.07
C ALA A 164 -13.51 1.72 0.36
N VAL A 165 -14.60 1.82 1.12
CA VAL A 165 -15.92 2.21 0.61
C VAL A 165 -15.88 3.64 0.07
N GLY A 166 -15.28 4.57 0.80
CA GLY A 166 -15.10 5.96 0.36
C GLY A 166 -14.32 6.06 -0.95
N ALA A 167 -13.21 5.31 -1.07
CA ALA A 167 -12.45 5.25 -2.32
C ALA A 167 -13.28 4.67 -3.48
N ALA A 168 -14.06 3.61 -3.24
CA ALA A 168 -14.93 3.02 -4.25
C ALA A 168 -16.05 3.98 -4.69
N LEU A 169 -16.65 4.73 -3.75
CA LEU A 169 -17.67 5.73 -4.05
C LEU A 169 -17.11 6.93 -4.82
N VAL A 170 -15.90 7.39 -4.48
CA VAL A 170 -15.22 8.45 -5.23
C VAL A 170 -14.91 7.97 -6.66
N ASN A 171 -14.43 6.74 -6.83
CA ASN A 171 -14.19 6.16 -8.15
C ASN A 171 -15.50 6.01 -8.96
N TRP A 172 -16.57 5.50 -8.33
CA TRP A 172 -17.89 5.40 -8.94
C TRP A 172 -18.38 6.76 -9.46
N TRP A 173 -18.35 7.78 -8.59
CA TRP A 173 -18.73 9.13 -8.94
C TRP A 173 -17.86 9.72 -10.05
N ALA A 174 -16.55 9.48 -10.01
CA ALA A 174 -15.62 9.93 -11.04
C ALA A 174 -15.91 9.30 -12.41
N VAL A 175 -16.23 8.01 -12.45
CA VAL A 175 -16.61 7.31 -13.69
C VAL A 175 -17.88 7.94 -14.27
N LEU A 176 -18.93 8.11 -13.47
CA LEU A 176 -20.18 8.73 -13.91
C LEU A 176 -19.97 10.14 -14.45
N ARG A 177 -19.23 10.99 -13.73
CA ARG A 177 -18.94 12.36 -14.19
C ARG A 177 -18.17 12.40 -15.49
N THR A 178 -17.32 11.41 -15.72
CA THR A 178 -16.53 11.37 -16.94
C THR A 178 -17.35 10.85 -18.12
N ASP A 179 -18.29 9.95 -17.87
CA ASP A 179 -19.28 9.51 -18.86
C ASP A 179 -20.18 10.68 -19.30
N ASP A 180 -20.58 11.54 -18.36
CA ASP A 180 -21.27 12.82 -18.63
C ASP A 180 -20.42 13.88 -19.37
N GLY A 181 -19.19 13.54 -19.79
CA GLY A 181 -18.24 14.46 -20.42
C GLY A 181 -17.60 15.50 -19.47
N ARG A 182 -17.83 15.39 -18.16
CA ARG A 182 -17.35 16.33 -17.13
C ARG A 182 -16.24 15.73 -16.27
N TYR A 183 -15.09 15.44 -16.87
CA TYR A 183 -13.95 14.87 -16.16
C TYR A 183 -13.55 15.75 -14.94
N PRO A 184 -13.54 15.23 -13.70
CA PRO A 184 -13.24 16.00 -12.50
C PRO A 184 -11.73 16.21 -12.32
N ALA A 185 -11.12 16.95 -13.24
CA ALA A 185 -9.67 17.21 -13.29
C ALA A 185 -9.13 17.83 -12.00
N TRP A 186 -9.90 18.69 -11.33
CA TRP A 186 -9.50 19.33 -10.08
C TRP A 186 -9.28 18.34 -8.92
N LEU A 187 -9.86 17.14 -8.99
CA LEU A 187 -9.75 16.10 -7.96
C LEU A 187 -8.77 15.00 -8.36
N LEU A 188 -8.85 14.55 -9.62
CA LEU A 188 -8.11 13.40 -10.13
C LEU A 188 -6.79 13.79 -10.83
N SER A 189 -6.63 15.06 -11.18
CA SER A 189 -5.37 15.59 -11.71
C SER A 189 -5.10 17.00 -11.18
N PRO A 190 -4.99 17.20 -9.84
CA PRO A 190 -4.75 18.51 -9.24
C PRO A 190 -3.41 19.13 -9.66
N SER A 191 -2.43 18.31 -10.09
CA SER A 191 -1.11 18.74 -10.56
C SER A 191 -0.38 19.63 -9.54
N THR A 192 -0.22 19.14 -8.30
CA THR A 192 0.35 19.94 -7.19
C THR A 192 1.72 20.52 -7.48
N LEU A 193 2.59 19.76 -8.15
CA LEU A 193 3.94 20.21 -8.49
C LEU A 193 3.93 21.38 -9.49
N ASP A 194 2.95 21.41 -10.39
CA ASP A 194 2.82 22.43 -11.43
C ASP A 194 2.08 23.67 -10.88
N THR A 195 1.02 23.45 -10.11
CA THR A 195 0.14 24.51 -9.58
C THR A 195 0.60 25.07 -8.23
N ARG A 196 1.57 24.42 -7.57
CA ARG A 196 2.08 24.75 -6.22
C ARG A 196 0.96 24.99 -5.20
N SER A 197 -0.13 24.25 -5.33
CA SER A 197 -1.34 24.45 -4.53
C SER A 197 -1.37 23.54 -3.29
N PRO A 198 -1.52 24.09 -2.07
CA PRO A 198 -1.72 23.29 -0.86
C PRO A 198 -2.95 22.38 -0.94
N ARG A 199 -4.01 22.84 -1.64
CA ARG A 199 -5.22 22.04 -1.89
C ARG A 199 -4.93 20.88 -2.82
N GLY A 200 -4.10 21.10 -3.84
CA GLY A 200 -3.65 20.02 -4.73
C GLY A 200 -2.95 18.92 -3.94
N LEU A 201 -2.05 19.31 -3.03
CA LEU A 201 -1.27 18.35 -2.22
C LEU A 201 -2.16 17.43 -1.41
N LEU A 202 -3.25 17.97 -0.85
CA LEU A 202 -4.23 17.18 -0.11
C LEU A 202 -4.91 16.15 -1.03
N PHE A 203 -5.34 16.55 -2.22
CA PHE A 203 -5.96 15.61 -3.15
C PHE A 203 -4.96 14.58 -3.70
N ASP A 204 -3.74 14.99 -4.01
CA ASP A 204 -2.64 14.10 -4.41
C ASP A 204 -2.19 13.15 -3.29
N THR A 205 -2.49 13.47 -2.03
CA THR A 205 -2.20 12.57 -0.91
C THR A 205 -3.35 11.59 -0.68
N PHE A 206 -4.60 12.08 -0.66
CA PHE A 206 -5.75 11.30 -0.20
C PHE A 206 -6.49 10.55 -1.31
N VAL A 207 -6.57 11.12 -2.52
CA VAL A 207 -7.50 10.69 -3.57
C VAL A 207 -6.77 10.30 -4.85
N ASN A 208 -5.81 11.12 -5.26
CA ASN A 208 -5.02 10.95 -6.47
C ASN A 208 -3.62 10.38 -6.14
N GLY A 209 -2.92 9.87 -7.14
CA GLY A 209 -1.56 9.37 -7.02
C GLY A 209 -1.43 7.86 -7.21
N THR A 210 -0.20 7.34 -7.08
CA THR A 210 0.07 5.90 -7.26
C THR A 210 -0.46 5.07 -6.09
N HIS A 211 -0.44 5.64 -4.88
CA HIS A 211 -0.83 4.94 -3.64
C HIS A 211 -1.69 5.82 -2.70
N PRO A 212 -2.84 6.36 -3.15
CA PRO A 212 -3.60 7.37 -2.42
C PRO A 212 -4.06 6.90 -1.04
N LEU A 213 -4.10 7.79 -0.05
CA LEU A 213 -4.36 7.43 1.34
C LEU A 213 -5.67 6.67 1.53
N LEU A 214 -6.75 7.06 0.84
CA LEU A 214 -8.09 6.49 1.06
C LEU A 214 -8.14 4.97 0.84
N PRO A 215 -7.89 4.41 -0.36
CA PRO A 215 -7.97 2.95 -0.52
C PRO A 215 -6.85 2.22 0.22
N TRP A 216 -5.68 2.86 0.39
CA TRP A 216 -4.51 2.23 1.00
C TRP A 216 -4.59 2.15 2.53
N LEU A 217 -5.37 3.03 3.15
CA LEU A 217 -5.66 3.01 4.59
C LEU A 217 -6.35 1.72 5.02
N ALA A 218 -7.12 1.08 4.14
CA ALA A 218 -7.71 -0.22 4.41
C ALA A 218 -6.65 -1.30 4.70
N PHE A 219 -5.55 -1.33 3.92
CA PHE A 219 -4.46 -2.30 4.12
C PHE A 219 -3.71 -2.05 5.42
N LEU A 220 -3.41 -0.80 5.74
CA LEU A 220 -2.77 -0.44 7.02
C LEU A 220 -3.66 -0.83 8.20
N CYS A 221 -4.95 -0.51 8.14
CA CYS A 221 -5.91 -0.87 9.19
C CYS A 221 -6.02 -2.38 9.36
N ALA A 222 -6.14 -3.12 8.25
CA ALA A 222 -6.14 -4.59 8.26
C ALA A 222 -4.85 -5.14 8.88
N GLY A 223 -3.70 -4.56 8.54
CA GLY A 223 -2.40 -4.86 9.13
C GLY A 223 -2.36 -4.61 10.64
N ILE A 224 -2.94 -3.51 11.12
CA ILE A 224 -3.00 -3.22 12.56
C ILE A 224 -3.90 -4.24 13.28
N VAL A 225 -5.07 -4.55 12.71
CA VAL A 225 -5.98 -5.56 13.26
C VAL A 225 -5.30 -6.93 13.34
N LEU A 226 -4.61 -7.33 12.26
CA LEU A 226 -3.85 -8.57 12.18
C LEU A 226 -2.70 -8.59 13.20
N GLY A 227 -1.93 -7.50 13.28
CA GLY A 227 -0.82 -7.36 14.22
C GLY A 227 -1.24 -7.51 15.68
N ARG A 228 -2.47 -7.10 16.03
CA ARG A 228 -3.00 -7.24 17.40
C ARG A 228 -3.32 -8.69 17.77
N ARG A 229 -3.53 -9.53 16.76
CA ARG A 229 -3.88 -10.95 16.89
C ARG A 229 -2.76 -11.88 16.43
N ILE A 230 -1.61 -11.35 16.05
CA ILE A 230 -0.55 -12.13 15.38
C ILE A 230 -0.04 -13.31 16.21
N ARG A 231 -0.06 -13.19 17.54
CA ARG A 231 0.34 -14.26 18.46
C ARG A 231 -0.70 -15.38 18.60
N ASP A 232 -1.96 -15.05 18.34
CA ASP A 232 -3.11 -15.98 18.41
C ASP A 232 -3.56 -16.42 17.00
N LEU A 233 -2.80 -16.06 15.97
CA LEU A 233 -3.23 -16.17 14.59
C LEU A 233 -3.18 -17.62 14.13
N ARG A 234 -4.34 -18.16 13.74
CA ARG A 234 -4.42 -19.44 13.05
C ARG A 234 -4.15 -19.20 11.56
N LEU A 235 -2.94 -19.54 11.11
CA LEU A 235 -2.47 -19.24 9.76
C LEU A 235 -3.40 -19.81 8.67
N VAL A 236 -3.74 -21.09 8.76
CA VAL A 236 -4.56 -21.78 7.75
C VAL A 236 -5.94 -21.14 7.55
N PRO A 237 -6.80 -20.97 8.58
CA PRO A 237 -8.11 -20.35 8.38
C PRO A 237 -8.01 -18.86 8.00
N THR A 238 -6.97 -18.15 8.47
CA THR A 238 -6.75 -16.75 8.06
C THR A 238 -6.39 -16.67 6.57
N ALA A 239 -5.48 -17.54 6.11
CA ALA A 239 -5.09 -17.62 4.71
C ALA A 239 -6.28 -18.07 3.83
N ALA A 240 -7.07 -19.05 4.28
CA ALA A 240 -8.27 -19.49 3.59
C ALA A 240 -9.33 -18.38 3.49
N CYS A 241 -9.53 -17.60 4.57
CA CYS A 241 -10.42 -16.44 4.54
C CYS A 241 -9.92 -15.39 3.54
N GLY A 242 -8.62 -15.06 3.55
CA GLY A 242 -8.03 -14.16 2.56
C GLY A 242 -8.20 -14.64 1.12
N ALA A 243 -7.92 -15.92 0.86
CA ALA A 243 -8.10 -16.53 -0.46
C ALA A 243 -9.58 -16.53 -0.89
N GLY A 244 -10.49 -16.82 0.04
CA GLY A 244 -11.93 -16.76 -0.20
C GLY A 244 -12.42 -15.37 -0.57
N VAL A 245 -11.97 -14.32 0.14
CA VAL A 245 -12.30 -12.92 -0.20
C VAL A 245 -11.81 -12.56 -1.59
N VAL A 246 -10.58 -12.97 -1.95
CA VAL A 246 -10.04 -12.75 -3.30
C VAL A 246 -10.90 -13.49 -4.33
N ALA A 247 -11.14 -14.79 -4.15
CA ALA A 247 -11.93 -15.60 -5.09
C ALA A 247 -13.34 -15.03 -5.29
N VAL A 248 -14.03 -14.66 -4.22
CA VAL A 248 -15.37 -14.04 -4.28
C VAL A 248 -15.32 -12.70 -5.00
N THR A 249 -14.30 -11.87 -4.77
CA THR A 249 -14.17 -10.58 -5.45
C THR A 249 -14.00 -10.76 -6.96
N TYR A 250 -13.14 -11.68 -7.39
CA TYR A 250 -12.94 -11.97 -8.81
C TYR A 250 -14.16 -12.62 -9.45
N ALA A 251 -14.81 -13.57 -8.76
CA ALA A 251 -16.04 -14.19 -9.23
C ALA A 251 -17.15 -13.15 -9.39
N LEU A 252 -17.38 -12.31 -8.38
CA LEU A 252 -18.39 -11.26 -8.41
C LEU A 252 -18.12 -10.26 -9.55
N SER A 253 -16.86 -9.81 -9.71
CA SER A 253 -16.48 -8.94 -10.83
C SER A 253 -16.80 -9.62 -12.17
N HIS A 254 -16.38 -10.87 -12.35
CA HIS A 254 -16.62 -11.64 -13.58
C HIS A 254 -18.12 -11.81 -13.88
N PHE A 255 -18.92 -12.28 -12.93
CA PHE A 255 -20.36 -12.47 -13.15
C PHE A 255 -21.11 -11.16 -13.39
N LEU A 256 -20.69 -10.06 -12.75
CA LEU A 256 -21.35 -8.77 -12.92
C LEU A 256 -20.93 -8.04 -14.21
N THR A 257 -19.79 -8.36 -14.82
CA THR A 257 -19.33 -7.77 -16.09
C THR A 257 -19.61 -8.65 -17.30
N ASN A 258 -19.73 -9.96 -17.12
CA ASN A 258 -20.08 -10.90 -18.18
C ASN A 258 -21.43 -10.52 -18.84
N GLY A 259 -21.45 -10.54 -20.18
CA GLY A 259 -22.64 -10.20 -20.98
C GLY A 259 -22.96 -8.71 -21.05
N HIS A 260 -22.22 -7.84 -20.36
CA HIS A 260 -22.44 -6.38 -20.32
C HIS A 260 -21.26 -5.59 -20.90
N ALA A 261 -20.55 -6.16 -21.89
CA ALA A 261 -19.37 -5.54 -22.48
C ALA A 261 -19.64 -4.16 -23.14
N GLY A 262 -20.90 -3.88 -23.49
CA GLY A 262 -21.32 -2.57 -24.01
C GLY A 262 -21.52 -1.48 -22.96
N ASP A 263 -21.62 -1.82 -21.67
CA ASP A 263 -21.78 -0.86 -20.57
C ASP A 263 -20.41 -0.50 -19.99
N THR A 264 -19.79 0.51 -20.60
CA THR A 264 -18.44 0.99 -20.27
C THR A 264 -18.33 1.50 -18.82
N VAL A 265 -19.40 2.09 -18.28
CA VAL A 265 -19.46 2.59 -16.89
C VAL A 265 -19.42 1.42 -15.92
N ARG A 266 -20.26 0.41 -16.13
CA ARG A 266 -20.32 -0.76 -15.25
C ARG A 266 -19.02 -1.55 -15.25
N VAL A 267 -18.42 -1.76 -16.43
CA VAL A 267 -17.13 -2.44 -16.55
C VAL A 267 -16.01 -1.66 -15.87
N ALA A 268 -15.96 -0.33 -16.03
CA ALA A 268 -14.94 0.51 -15.42
C ALA A 268 -15.03 0.53 -13.88
N VAL A 269 -16.24 0.56 -13.33
CA VAL A 269 -16.45 0.52 -11.87
C VAL A 269 -16.00 -0.81 -11.27
N LEU A 270 -16.44 -1.91 -11.89
CA LEU A 270 -16.27 -3.26 -11.35
C LEU A 270 -14.90 -3.86 -11.69
N SER A 271 -14.05 -3.10 -12.38
CA SER A 271 -12.73 -3.56 -12.77
C SER A 271 -11.87 -3.87 -11.53
N THR A 272 -11.25 -5.05 -11.54
CA THR A 272 -10.27 -5.50 -10.55
C THR A 272 -8.85 -5.04 -10.89
N SER A 273 -8.65 -4.43 -12.05
CA SER A 273 -7.37 -3.86 -12.44
C SER A 273 -7.07 -2.62 -11.57
N PRO A 274 -5.88 -2.54 -10.94
CA PRO A 274 -5.52 -1.42 -10.08
C PRO A 274 -5.52 -0.09 -10.85
N PHE A 275 -5.14 -0.14 -12.12
CA PHE A 275 -4.98 1.04 -12.94
C PHE A 275 -6.25 1.40 -13.69
N ASP A 276 -7.25 0.55 -13.88
CA ASP A 276 -8.53 0.96 -14.51
C ASP A 276 -9.26 2.01 -13.67
N ARG A 277 -9.09 1.92 -12.36
CA ARG A 277 -9.58 2.90 -11.38
C ARG A 277 -8.74 4.18 -11.34
N ALA A 278 -7.51 4.14 -11.85
CA ALA A 278 -6.54 5.25 -11.89
C ALA A 278 -6.17 5.72 -13.32
N ARG A 279 -6.76 5.13 -14.37
CA ARG A 279 -6.28 5.15 -15.78
C ARG A 279 -6.27 6.56 -16.36
N ARG A 280 -7.03 7.48 -15.77
CA ARG A 280 -7.07 8.89 -16.18
C ARG A 280 -6.03 9.77 -15.46
N CYS A 281 -5.50 9.33 -14.30
CA CYS A 281 -4.43 10.00 -13.55
C CYS A 281 -3.05 9.73 -14.15
N SER A 282 -2.79 8.47 -14.56
CA SER A 282 -1.48 8.06 -15.09
C SER A 282 -1.17 8.66 -16.47
N CYS A 283 -2.15 8.85 -17.36
CA CYS A 283 -1.93 9.55 -18.63
C CYS A 283 -1.43 11.00 -18.42
N CYS A 284 -1.85 11.68 -17.35
CA CYS A 284 -1.37 13.03 -17.02
C CYS A 284 0.03 13.02 -16.36
N ALA A 285 0.35 12.02 -15.54
CA ALA A 285 1.71 11.83 -15.02
C ALA A 285 2.69 11.45 -16.15
N TRP A 286 2.24 10.69 -17.14
CA TRP A 286 3.05 10.27 -18.28
C TRP A 286 3.28 11.38 -19.31
N ARG A 287 2.29 12.26 -19.51
CA ARG A 287 2.44 13.49 -20.31
C ARG A 287 3.46 14.47 -19.71
N ARG A 288 3.83 14.30 -18.42
CA ARG A 288 4.96 15.01 -17.79
C ARG A 288 6.32 14.36 -18.05
N ALA A 289 6.38 13.05 -18.27
CA ALA A 289 7.62 12.30 -18.53
C ALA A 289 8.01 12.24 -20.02
N SER A 290 7.10 12.58 -20.92
CA SER A 290 7.35 12.67 -22.36
C SER A 290 7.63 14.14 -22.74
N PRO A 291 8.89 14.55 -22.97
CA PRO A 291 9.13 15.85 -23.59
C PRO A 291 8.46 15.84 -24.96
N SER A 292 7.68 16.87 -25.24
CA SER A 292 7.01 17.06 -26.52
C SER A 292 8.03 17.05 -27.66
N ARG A 293 8.22 15.90 -28.31
CA ARG A 293 8.77 15.82 -29.66
C ARG A 293 7.68 16.24 -30.63
N ASP A 294 7.34 17.52 -30.63
CA ASP A 294 6.72 18.17 -31.78
C ASP A 294 6.78 19.69 -31.64
N ARG A 295 7.92 20.23 -32.06
CA ARG A 295 8.03 21.55 -32.69
C ARG A 295 9.07 21.45 -33.79
N THR A 296 8.70 20.81 -34.89
CA THR A 296 9.32 21.13 -36.18
C THR A 296 8.71 22.45 -36.64
N PRO A 297 9.49 23.54 -36.78
CA PRO A 297 8.99 24.73 -37.44
C PRO A 297 8.85 24.38 -38.92
N ARG A 298 7.62 24.36 -39.44
CA ARG A 298 7.41 24.45 -40.88
C ARG A 298 8.02 25.78 -41.34
N ARG A 299 9.14 25.70 -42.06
CA ARG A 299 9.55 26.73 -43.01
C ARG A 299 8.96 26.39 -44.36
#